data_AF-A0A8S4AID4-F1
#
_entry.id   AF-A0A8S4AID4-F1
#
_cell.length_a   1.000
_cell.length_b   1.000
_cell.length_c   1.000
_cell.angle_alpha   90.00
_cell.angle_beta   90.00
_cell.angle_gamma   90.00
#
_symmetry.space_group_name_H-M   'P 1'
#
loop_
_entity.id
_entity.type
_entity.pdbx_description
1 polymer ?
#
loop_
_entity_poly.entity_id
_entity_poly.type
_entity_poly.pdbx_seq_one_letter_code
_entity_poly.pdbx_strand_id
1 'polypeptide(L)'
;MHRYLGVWVFLGLLSPLVLAVGAVECTEKEKLLDLKPKPTSMQRPTDCLLECTSMTYTKKLQLQDKHNIRIKDSTEGVIGEYCWSTELKCTVGESFSSAFVVLPVDVAAVGPEQLAVSATSPTASVLQAHGRPTTIAESCGLIYEVTPHFSAPGTDTSFCVQVGTQEDEWGDRVLKCPPYLVTFWQRNPNQSNQHVGG
;
A
#
# COMPACT_ATOMS: atom_id res chain seq x y z
N MET A 1 -28.09 53.71 -34.49
CA MET A 1 -28.02 52.37 -35.11
C MET A 1 -26.55 51.98 -35.18
N HIS A 2 -26.09 51.09 -34.29
CA HIS A 2 -25.58 49.73 -34.63
C HIS A 2 -24.26 49.78 -35.45
N ARG A 3 -23.09 49.28 -35.01
CA ARG A 3 -22.77 48.03 -34.30
C ARG A 3 -21.38 48.06 -33.66
N TYR A 4 -21.27 47.39 -32.52
CA TYR A 4 -20.05 46.82 -31.93
C TYR A 4 -19.51 45.67 -32.79
N LEU A 5 -18.19 45.51 -32.90
CA LEU A 5 -17.57 44.23 -33.27
C LEU A 5 -16.43 43.94 -32.28
N GLY A 6 -16.64 42.85 -31.54
CA GLY A 6 -15.92 42.49 -30.33
C GLY A 6 -14.55 41.91 -30.58
N VAL A 7 -13.67 42.19 -29.62
CA VAL A 7 -12.39 41.53 -29.43
C VAL A 7 -12.65 40.13 -28.86
N TRP A 8 -12.36 39.10 -29.64
CA TRP A 8 -12.34 37.70 -29.19
C TRP A 8 -11.11 37.46 -28.32
N VAL A 9 -11.33 37.48 -27.00
CA VAL A 9 -10.37 37.01 -26.01
C VAL A 9 -10.47 35.48 -25.93
N PHE A 10 -9.39 34.81 -26.28
CA PHE A 10 -9.21 33.37 -26.10
C PHE A 10 -9.22 33.02 -24.60
N LEU A 11 -10.30 32.41 -24.13
CA LEU A 11 -10.32 31.67 -22.86
C LEU A 11 -10.19 30.19 -23.19
N GLY A 12 -8.94 29.73 -23.30
CA GLY A 12 -8.61 28.31 -23.29
C GLY A 12 -8.88 27.74 -21.90
N LEU A 13 -10.06 27.17 -21.71
CA LEU A 13 -10.38 26.28 -20.59
C LEU A 13 -9.59 24.98 -20.77
N LEU A 14 -8.31 24.99 -20.35
CA LEU A 14 -7.60 23.75 -20.05
C LEU A 14 -8.18 23.21 -18.74
N SER A 15 -9.25 22.44 -18.86
CA SER A 15 -9.73 21.59 -17.78
C SER A 15 -8.66 20.55 -17.51
N PRO A 16 -8.05 20.48 -16.30
CA PRO A 16 -7.29 19.30 -15.94
C PRO A 16 -8.32 18.19 -15.80
N LEU A 17 -8.33 17.28 -16.78
CA LEU A 17 -8.82 15.93 -16.57
C LEU A 17 -8.01 15.37 -15.40
N VAL A 18 -8.53 15.54 -14.19
CA VAL A 18 -8.15 14.74 -13.05
C VAL A 18 -8.59 13.34 -13.42
N LEU A 19 -7.65 12.58 -13.98
CA LEU A 19 -7.73 11.13 -14.01
C LEU A 19 -7.88 10.71 -12.55
N ALA A 20 -9.13 10.55 -12.11
CA ALA A 20 -9.43 9.75 -10.95
C ALA A 20 -8.98 8.34 -11.34
N VAL A 21 -7.71 8.04 -11.07
CA VAL A 21 -7.17 6.69 -11.07
C VAL A 21 -8.10 5.93 -10.15
N GLY A 22 -8.89 5.02 -10.73
CA GLY A 22 -10.02 4.41 -10.06
C GLY A 22 -9.58 3.78 -8.74
N ALA A 23 -10.01 4.35 -7.63
CA ALA A 23 -9.89 3.68 -6.35
C ALA A 23 -10.66 2.36 -6.47
N VAL A 24 -10.00 1.25 -6.13
CA VAL A 24 -10.66 -0.06 -6.10
C VAL A 24 -11.75 0.02 -5.02
N GLU A 25 -13.00 0.17 -5.46
CA GLU A 25 -14.17 0.18 -4.59
C GLU A 25 -14.67 -1.24 -4.39
N CYS A 26 -14.82 -1.64 -3.13
CA CYS A 26 -15.32 -2.96 -2.80
C CYS A 26 -16.85 -2.98 -2.83
N THR A 27 -17.38 -3.42 -3.97
CA THR A 27 -18.81 -3.69 -4.15
C THR A 27 -19.16 -5.12 -3.71
N GLU A 28 -20.42 -5.34 -3.34
CA GLU A 28 -20.97 -6.56 -2.74
C GLU A 28 -20.83 -7.85 -3.58
N LYS A 29 -20.21 -7.80 -4.77
CA LYS A 29 -20.23 -8.91 -5.74
C LYS A 29 -19.14 -9.97 -5.60
N GLU A 30 -18.39 -9.98 -4.50
CA GLU A 30 -17.50 -11.07 -4.15
C GLU A 30 -17.69 -11.49 -2.69
N LYS A 31 -18.69 -12.35 -2.43
CA LYS A 31 -18.63 -13.44 -1.43
C LYS A 31 -19.98 -14.13 -1.25
N LEU A 32 -20.20 -15.18 -2.03
CA LEU A 32 -20.89 -16.37 -1.52
C LEU A 32 -20.25 -17.69 -1.99
N LEU A 33 -19.19 -17.63 -2.80
CA LEU A 33 -18.52 -18.79 -3.38
C LEU A 33 -17.00 -18.63 -3.23
N ASP A 34 -16.51 -18.75 -2.01
CA ASP A 34 -15.17 -19.28 -1.67
C ASP A 34 -14.84 -18.92 -0.22
N LEU A 35 -15.58 -19.53 0.70
CA LEU A 35 -15.02 -19.85 2.01
C LEU A 35 -14.03 -21.01 1.83
N LYS A 36 -12.90 -20.75 1.14
CA LYS A 36 -11.77 -21.66 1.18
C LYS A 36 -11.32 -21.76 2.64
N PRO A 37 -11.12 -22.97 3.17
CA PRO A 37 -10.70 -23.16 4.55
C PRO A 37 -9.46 -22.31 4.81
N LYS A 38 -9.47 -21.62 5.95
CA LYS A 38 -8.34 -20.88 6.50
C LYS A 38 -7.10 -21.79 6.41
N PRO A 39 -6.01 -21.41 5.72
CA PRO A 39 -4.85 -22.28 5.60
C PRO A 39 -4.37 -22.67 7.00
N THR A 40 -4.18 -23.97 7.20
CA THR A 40 -3.89 -24.63 8.48
C THR A 40 -2.56 -24.19 9.09
N SER A 41 -1.73 -23.46 8.34
CA SER A 41 -0.54 -22.75 8.81
C SER A 41 -0.84 -21.25 8.93
N MET A 42 -1.61 -20.84 9.94
CA MET A 42 -1.43 -19.47 10.44
C MET A 42 -0.03 -19.40 11.02
N GLN A 43 0.94 -18.99 10.21
CA GLN A 43 2.24 -18.59 10.71
C GLN A 43 1.99 -17.48 11.74
N ARG A 44 2.57 -17.66 12.92
CA ARG A 44 2.47 -16.68 13.99
C ARG A 44 3.09 -15.37 13.47
N PRO A 45 2.43 -14.21 13.63
CA PRO A 45 3.00 -12.94 13.25
C PRO A 45 4.39 -12.77 13.86
N THR A 46 5.32 -12.20 13.10
CA THR A 46 6.66 -11.89 13.59
C THR A 46 6.61 -10.87 14.72
N ASP A 47 7.59 -10.89 15.63
CA ASP A 47 7.66 -9.92 16.72
C ASP A 47 7.77 -8.49 16.17
N CYS A 48 8.52 -8.27 15.07
CA CYS A 48 8.56 -6.98 14.38
C CYS A 48 7.20 -6.53 13.87
N LEU A 49 6.38 -7.44 13.30
CA LEU A 49 5.04 -7.09 12.84
C LEU A 49 4.16 -6.68 14.02
N LEU A 50 4.19 -7.41 15.14
CA LEU A 50 3.40 -7.09 16.32
C LEU A 50 3.80 -5.73 16.92
N GLU A 51 5.10 -5.47 17.05
CA GLU A 51 5.62 -4.20 17.54
C GLU A 51 5.22 -3.05 16.63
N CYS A 52 5.46 -3.18 15.32
CA CYS A 52 5.09 -2.14 14.36
C CYS A 52 3.57 -1.92 14.33
N THR A 53 2.77 -2.98 14.46
CA THR A 53 1.31 -2.87 14.57
C THR A 53 0.94 -2.02 15.77
N SER A 54 1.47 -2.34 16.96
CA SER A 54 1.19 -1.58 18.18
C SER A 54 1.54 -0.09 18.01
N MET A 55 2.74 0.21 17.50
CA MET A 55 3.20 1.60 17.32
C MET A 55 2.39 2.35 16.27
N THR A 56 2.08 1.70 15.14
CA THR A 56 1.26 2.27 14.06
C THR A 56 -0.15 2.58 14.55
N TYR A 57 -0.77 1.71 15.35
CA TYR A 57 -2.10 1.97 15.91
C TYR A 57 -2.08 3.06 16.99
N THR A 58 -1.02 3.17 17.80
CA THR A 58 -0.84 4.30 18.71
C THR A 58 -0.75 5.62 17.93
N LYS A 59 0.05 5.67 16.87
CA LYS A 59 0.20 6.86 16.02
C LYS A 59 -1.10 7.20 15.28
N LYS A 60 -1.84 6.20 14.79
CA LYS A 60 -3.18 6.37 14.23
C LYS A 60 -4.12 7.11 15.19
N LEU A 61 -4.15 6.72 16.45
CA LEU A 61 -4.98 7.38 17.47
C LEU A 61 -4.54 8.83 17.71
N GLN A 62 -3.23 9.08 17.79
CA GLN A 62 -2.68 10.43 17.97
C GLN A 62 -3.01 11.36 16.80
N LEU A 63 -2.91 10.85 15.57
CA LEU A 63 -3.22 11.60 14.35
C LEU A 63 -4.71 11.66 14.01
N GLN A 64 -5.56 10.97 14.80
CA GLN A 64 -6.99 10.80 14.51
C GLN A 64 -7.25 10.25 13.10
N ASP A 65 -6.33 9.41 12.60
CA ASP A 65 -6.43 8.83 11.27
C ASP A 65 -7.59 7.82 11.24
N LYS A 66 -8.50 8.03 10.29
CA LYS A 66 -9.74 7.26 10.12
C LYS A 66 -9.59 6.09 9.17
N HIS A 67 -8.45 5.93 8.50
CA HIS A 67 -8.22 4.79 7.61
C HIS A 67 -8.19 3.49 8.39
N ASN A 68 -8.75 2.43 7.83
CA ASN A 68 -8.49 1.07 8.29
C ASN A 68 -7.11 0.64 7.78
N ILE A 69 -6.26 0.21 8.71
CA ILE A 69 -4.87 -0.18 8.43
C ILE A 69 -4.80 -1.69 8.52
N ARG A 70 -4.21 -2.34 7.52
CA ARG A 70 -3.96 -3.78 7.52
C ARG A 70 -2.49 -4.04 7.28
N ILE A 71 -1.89 -4.87 8.11
CA ILE A 71 -0.47 -5.22 8.07
C ILE A 71 -0.35 -6.71 7.80
N LYS A 72 0.51 -7.11 6.86
CA LYS A 72 0.64 -8.49 6.40
C LYS A 72 2.11 -8.87 6.20
N ASP A 73 2.55 -9.97 6.79
CA ASP A 73 3.87 -10.55 6.54
C ASP A 73 4.04 -10.90 5.05
N SER A 74 5.29 -10.85 4.58
CA SER A 74 5.67 -11.39 3.28
C SER A 74 5.63 -12.92 3.28
N THR A 75 5.46 -13.48 2.08
CA THR A 75 5.79 -14.88 1.80
C THR A 75 7.11 -14.93 1.04
N GLU A 76 7.92 -15.95 1.29
CA GLU A 76 9.15 -16.18 0.54
C GLU A 76 8.84 -16.43 -0.94
N GLY A 77 9.52 -15.71 -1.84
CA GLY A 77 9.44 -15.85 -3.30
C GLY A 77 10.55 -16.73 -3.86
N VAL A 78 11.08 -16.37 -5.04
CA VAL A 78 12.37 -16.92 -5.49
C VAL A 78 13.47 -16.40 -4.55
N ILE A 79 14.65 -17.04 -4.54
CA ILE A 79 15.79 -16.72 -3.66
C ILE A 79 15.83 -15.21 -3.32
N GLY A 80 15.70 -14.89 -2.02
CA GLY A 80 15.73 -13.55 -1.40
C GLY A 80 14.64 -12.55 -1.83
N GLU A 81 13.56 -13.02 -2.45
CA GLU A 81 12.36 -12.24 -2.70
C GLU A 81 11.35 -12.35 -1.57
N TYR A 82 10.69 -11.23 -1.31
CA TYR A 82 9.58 -11.10 -0.38
C TYR A 82 8.33 -10.71 -1.15
N CYS A 83 7.31 -11.56 -1.11
CA CYS A 83 6.14 -11.44 -1.97
C CYS A 83 4.84 -11.24 -1.18
N TRP A 84 3.89 -10.57 -1.82
CA TRP A 84 2.51 -10.45 -1.39
C TRP A 84 1.55 -10.63 -2.56
N SER A 85 0.38 -11.18 -2.26
CA SER A 85 -0.75 -11.20 -3.19
C SER A 85 -1.19 -9.78 -3.55
N THR A 86 -1.31 -9.47 -4.84
CA THR A 86 -1.91 -8.21 -5.35
C THR A 86 -3.42 -8.20 -5.13
N GLU A 87 -4.04 -9.38 -5.02
CA GLU A 87 -5.44 -9.53 -4.59
C GLU A 87 -5.59 -9.13 -3.11
N LEU A 88 -5.90 -7.87 -2.89
CA LEU A 88 -6.13 -7.34 -1.56
C LEU A 88 -7.53 -7.74 -1.09
N LYS A 89 -7.59 -8.52 0.00
CA LYS A 89 -8.85 -8.70 0.72
C LYS A 89 -9.35 -7.34 1.15
N CYS A 90 -10.59 -7.03 0.81
CA CYS A 90 -11.24 -5.80 1.26
C CYS A 90 -12.56 -6.09 1.99
N THR A 91 -13.09 -5.06 2.64
CA THR A 91 -14.39 -5.10 3.31
C THR A 91 -15.37 -4.25 2.51
N VAL A 92 -16.63 -4.69 2.40
CA VAL A 92 -17.70 -3.91 1.75
C VAL A 92 -17.81 -2.52 2.38
N GLY A 93 -17.93 -1.50 1.53
CA GLY A 93 -17.96 -0.10 1.97
C GLY A 93 -16.60 0.49 2.29
N GLU A 94 -15.51 -0.17 1.91
CA GLU A 94 -14.17 0.40 1.91
C GLU A 94 -13.64 0.61 0.48
N SER A 95 -12.80 1.61 0.34
CA SER A 95 -11.99 1.87 -0.85
C SER A 95 -10.50 1.77 -0.50
N PHE A 96 -9.73 1.12 -1.36
CA PHE A 96 -8.28 1.08 -1.23
C PHE A 96 -7.70 2.49 -1.42
N SER A 97 -6.80 2.90 -0.52
CA SER A 97 -6.18 4.23 -0.52
C SER A 97 -4.69 4.15 -0.90
N SER A 98 -3.91 3.38 -0.14
CA SER A 98 -2.47 3.28 -0.35
C SER A 98 -1.88 1.97 0.16
N ALA A 99 -0.71 1.62 -0.38
CA ALA A 99 0.07 0.47 0.04
C ALA A 99 1.56 0.85 0.21
N PHE A 100 2.17 0.30 1.25
CA PHE A 100 3.57 0.51 1.59
C PHE A 100 4.23 -0.82 1.95
N VAL A 101 5.44 -1.04 1.45
CA VAL A 101 6.34 -2.06 1.99
C VAL A 101 7.18 -1.41 3.09
N VAL A 102 7.31 -2.09 4.22
CA VAL A 102 8.14 -1.65 5.33
C VAL A 102 9.26 -2.67 5.53
N LEU A 103 10.49 -2.17 5.55
CA LEU A 103 11.71 -2.93 5.79
C LEU A 103 12.16 -2.70 7.24
N PRO A 104 12.03 -3.70 8.12
CA PRO A 104 12.44 -3.60 9.51
C PRO A 104 13.96 -3.59 9.61
N VAL A 105 14.52 -2.39 9.69
CA VAL A 105 15.97 -2.17 9.84
C VAL A 105 16.23 -1.29 11.05
N ASP A 106 17.46 -1.31 11.54
CA ASP A 106 17.91 -0.28 12.45
C ASP A 106 18.25 0.98 11.65
N VAL A 107 17.30 1.92 11.58
CA VAL A 107 17.47 3.16 10.80
C VAL A 107 18.62 4.03 11.33
N ALA A 108 19.05 3.85 12.58
CA ALA A 108 20.20 4.55 13.14
C ALA A 108 21.54 3.92 12.69
N ALA A 109 21.54 2.63 12.36
CA ALA A 109 22.72 1.92 11.87
C ALA A 109 22.76 1.85 10.33
N VAL A 110 21.61 1.87 9.67
CA VAL A 110 21.43 1.65 8.23
C VAL A 110 20.64 2.80 7.63
N GLY A 111 21.31 3.63 6.83
CA GLY A 111 20.67 4.70 6.10
C GLY A 111 19.89 4.20 4.87
N PRO A 112 18.86 4.92 4.39
CA PRO A 112 18.15 4.57 3.16
C PRO A 112 19.06 4.41 1.93
N GLU A 113 20.15 5.18 1.88
CA GLU A 113 21.12 5.17 0.76
C GLU A 113 21.97 3.88 0.69
N GLN A 114 21.98 3.09 1.77
CA GLN A 114 22.76 1.86 1.86
C GLN A 114 22.01 0.63 1.35
N LEU A 115 20.68 0.73 1.22
CA LEU A 115 19.81 -0.37 0.78
C LEU A 115 19.20 -0.07 -0.58
N ALA A 116 19.44 -0.98 -1.53
CA ALA A 116 18.77 -1.00 -2.81
C ALA A 116 17.54 -1.91 -2.71
N VAL A 117 16.35 -1.34 -2.86
CA VAL A 117 15.11 -2.12 -2.88
C VAL A 117 14.53 -2.06 -4.29
N SER A 118 14.23 -3.23 -4.84
CA SER A 118 13.63 -3.33 -6.16
C SER A 118 12.36 -4.15 -6.10
N ALA A 119 11.32 -3.73 -6.83
CA ALA A 119 10.26 -4.64 -7.22
C ALA A 119 10.81 -5.58 -8.29
N THR A 120 10.54 -6.87 -8.16
CA THR A 120 10.94 -7.91 -9.13
C THR A 120 9.74 -8.45 -9.92
N SER A 121 8.54 -8.34 -9.35
CA SER A 121 7.27 -8.71 -9.97
C SER A 121 6.20 -7.67 -9.64
N PRO A 122 5.30 -7.32 -10.58
CA PRO A 122 5.23 -7.83 -11.96
C PRO A 122 6.19 -7.14 -12.94
N THR A 123 6.60 -5.91 -12.61
CA THR A 123 7.55 -5.14 -13.43
C THR A 123 8.74 -4.78 -12.58
N ALA A 124 9.93 -5.11 -13.08
CA ALA A 124 11.18 -4.78 -12.41
C ALA A 124 11.35 -3.25 -12.31
N SER A 125 11.51 -2.73 -11.09
CA SER A 125 11.72 -1.30 -10.86
C SER A 125 12.43 -1.05 -9.54
N VAL A 126 13.20 0.04 -9.46
CA VAL A 126 13.81 0.47 -8.20
C VAL A 126 12.77 1.23 -7.39
N LEU A 127 12.57 0.81 -6.14
CA LEU A 127 11.67 1.47 -5.21
C LEU A 127 12.40 2.59 -4.48
N GLN A 128 11.74 3.73 -4.36
CA GLN A 128 12.26 4.89 -3.63
C GLN A 128 11.72 4.89 -2.21
N ALA A 129 12.58 5.19 -1.25
CA ALA A 129 12.17 5.36 0.14
C ALA A 129 11.16 6.51 0.24
N HIS A 130 10.06 6.24 0.93
CA HIS A 130 9.00 7.19 1.19
C HIS A 130 9.43 8.16 2.29
N GLY A 131 9.72 9.40 1.90
CA GLY A 131 10.19 10.45 2.83
C GLY A 131 9.09 11.36 3.40
N ARG A 132 7.81 11.07 3.16
CA ARG A 132 6.69 11.91 3.64
C ARG A 132 6.09 11.34 4.93
N PRO A 133 5.49 12.19 5.79
CA PRO A 133 4.80 11.72 6.98
C PRO A 133 3.67 10.73 6.65
N THR A 134 3.61 9.64 7.42
CA THR A 134 2.60 8.58 7.31
C THR A 134 2.19 8.12 8.72
N THR A 135 1.03 7.47 8.83
CA THR A 135 0.54 6.87 10.08
C THR A 135 1.36 5.64 10.49
N ILE A 136 2.15 5.06 9.58
CA ILE A 136 3.15 4.05 9.92
C ILE A 136 4.19 4.70 10.85
N ALA A 137 4.49 4.04 11.97
CA ALA A 137 5.48 4.56 12.91
C ALA A 137 6.89 4.50 12.30
N GLU A 138 7.67 5.57 12.46
CA GLU A 138 9.03 5.68 11.92
C GLU A 138 9.97 4.61 12.50
N SER A 139 9.69 4.16 13.72
CA SER A 139 10.42 3.07 14.39
C SER A 139 10.22 1.70 13.73
N CYS A 140 9.25 1.56 12.83
CA CYS A 140 9.01 0.32 12.09
C CYS A 140 10.11 -0.01 11.08
N GLY A 141 10.85 1.00 10.62
CA GLY A 141 11.93 0.86 9.64
C GLY A 141 11.75 1.75 8.40
N LEU A 142 12.39 1.36 7.30
CA LEU A 142 12.31 2.09 6.03
C LEU A 142 11.00 1.78 5.32
N ILE A 143 10.36 2.80 4.77
CA ILE A 143 9.03 2.71 4.15
C ILE A 143 9.20 2.93 2.65
N TYR A 144 8.54 2.13 1.80
CA TYR A 144 8.54 2.24 0.35
C TYR A 144 7.11 2.25 -0.15
N GLU A 145 6.73 3.27 -0.91
CA GLU A 145 5.38 3.38 -1.46
C GLU A 145 5.22 2.48 -2.68
N VAL A 146 4.22 1.59 -2.62
CA VAL A 146 3.97 0.58 -3.65
C VAL A 146 2.52 0.60 -4.15
N THR A 147 1.75 1.63 -3.78
CA THR A 147 0.35 1.84 -4.16
C THR A 147 0.06 1.51 -5.65
N PRO A 148 0.85 1.97 -6.64
CA PRO A 148 0.56 1.69 -8.05
C PRO A 148 0.48 0.19 -8.41
N HIS A 149 1.17 -0.68 -7.66
CA HIS A 149 1.16 -2.13 -7.89
C HIS A 149 -0.11 -2.83 -7.36
N PHE A 150 -0.95 -2.12 -6.60
CA PHE A 150 -2.17 -2.64 -6.00
C PHE A 150 -3.44 -1.88 -6.43
N SER A 151 -3.30 -0.72 -7.08
CA SER A 151 -4.44 0.13 -7.48
C SER A 151 -5.13 -0.28 -8.78
N ALA A 152 -4.48 -1.07 -9.65
CA ALA A 152 -5.04 -1.42 -10.95
C ALA A 152 -5.44 -2.91 -11.00
N PRO A 153 -6.57 -3.26 -11.66
CA PRO A 153 -6.85 -4.64 -12.01
C PRO A 153 -5.80 -5.12 -13.02
N GLY A 154 -4.75 -5.76 -12.50
CA GLY A 154 -3.72 -6.44 -13.28
C GLY A 154 -4.05 -7.93 -13.44
N THR A 155 -3.39 -8.58 -14.40
CA THR A 155 -3.38 -10.04 -14.51
C THR A 155 -2.44 -10.70 -13.50
N ASP A 156 -1.56 -9.91 -12.89
CA ASP A 156 -0.53 -10.39 -11.98
C ASP A 156 -1.12 -10.60 -10.58
N THR A 157 -0.91 -11.79 -10.04
CA THR A 157 -1.43 -12.19 -8.72
C THR A 157 -0.46 -11.91 -7.58
N SER A 158 0.77 -11.48 -7.88
CA SER A 158 1.84 -11.29 -6.89
C SER A 158 2.72 -10.07 -7.18
N PHE A 159 2.98 -9.31 -6.11
CA PHE A 159 3.97 -8.25 -6.05
C PHE A 159 5.13 -8.73 -5.18
N CYS A 160 6.35 -8.70 -5.70
CA CYS A 160 7.55 -9.17 -5.02
C CYS A 160 8.61 -8.09 -4.99
N VAL A 161 9.37 -8.06 -3.91
CA VAL A 161 10.52 -7.17 -3.75
C VAL A 161 11.76 -7.95 -3.39
N GLN A 162 12.91 -7.45 -3.83
CA GLN A 162 14.21 -7.92 -3.43
C GLN A 162 14.96 -6.79 -2.72
N VAL A 163 15.67 -7.16 -1.65
CA VAL A 163 16.47 -6.25 -0.83
C VAL A 163 17.93 -6.57 -1.03
N GLY A 164 18.69 -5.62 -1.57
CA GLY A 164 20.14 -5.69 -1.74
C GLY A 164 20.86 -4.59 -0.98
N THR A 165 22.15 -4.81 -0.74
CA THR A 165 23.09 -3.77 -0.31
C THR A 165 23.86 -3.22 -1.51
N GLN A 166 24.53 -2.07 -1.38
CA GLN A 166 25.39 -1.54 -2.46
C GLN A 166 26.54 -2.50 -2.86
N GLU A 167 26.91 -3.45 -2.01
CA GLU A 167 28.02 -4.40 -2.22
C GLU A 167 27.56 -5.79 -2.71
N ASP A 168 26.33 -5.90 -3.22
CA ASP A 168 25.74 -7.17 -3.72
C ASP A 168 25.63 -8.31 -2.68
N GLU A 169 25.83 -8.01 -1.39
CA GLU A 169 25.40 -8.92 -0.33
C GLU A 169 23.88 -8.84 -0.17
N TRP A 170 23.24 -10.02 -0.18
CA TRP A 170 21.81 -10.21 0.04
C TRP A 170 21.40 -9.51 1.34
N GLY A 171 20.42 -8.60 1.25
CA GLY A 171 20.02 -7.71 2.33
C GLY A 171 19.44 -8.39 3.58
N ASP A 172 19.25 -9.72 3.53
CA ASP A 172 18.74 -10.52 4.64
C ASP A 172 19.56 -10.38 5.93
N ARG A 173 20.86 -10.07 5.82
CA ARG A 173 21.72 -9.80 6.99
C ARG A 173 21.43 -8.47 7.69
N VAL A 174 20.78 -7.55 6.99
CA VAL A 174 20.51 -6.17 7.43
C VAL A 174 19.11 -6.03 8.02
N LEU A 175 18.20 -6.91 7.60
CA LEU A 175 16.82 -6.94 8.07
C LEU A 175 16.73 -7.61 9.45
N LYS A 176 16.01 -6.97 10.38
CA LYS A 176 15.67 -7.57 11.69
C LYS A 176 14.63 -8.69 11.55
N CYS A 177 13.74 -8.53 10.56
CA CYS A 177 12.64 -9.44 10.25
C CYS A 177 12.32 -9.36 8.74
N PRO A 178 11.61 -10.35 8.19
CA PRO A 178 11.04 -10.24 6.85
C PRO A 178 10.24 -8.94 6.69
N PRO A 179 10.31 -8.27 5.51
CA PRO A 179 9.48 -7.11 5.21
C PRO A 179 7.99 -7.44 5.31
N TYR A 180 7.18 -6.43 5.60
CA TYR A 180 5.73 -6.55 5.64
C TYR A 180 5.04 -5.45 4.81
N LEU A 181 3.84 -5.77 4.33
CA LEU A 181 2.98 -4.88 3.57
C LEU A 181 2.00 -4.21 4.52
N VAL A 182 1.91 -2.89 4.44
CA VAL A 182 0.90 -2.08 5.11
C VAL A 182 -0.04 -1.50 4.07
N THR A 183 -1.35 -1.67 4.25
CA THR A 183 -2.39 -1.11 3.36
C THR A 183 -3.36 -0.24 4.13
N PHE A 184 -3.78 0.85 3.50
CA PHE A 184 -4.73 1.82 4.03
C PHE A 184 -6.03 1.77 3.24
N TRP A 185 -7.14 1.81 3.98
CA TRP A 185 -8.49 1.67 3.44
C TRP A 185 -9.37 2.77 3.98
N GLN A 186 -10.07 3.48 3.10
CA GLN A 186 -10.99 4.54 3.47
C GLN A 186 -12.41 3.97 3.54
N ARG A 187 -13.14 4.25 4.63
CA ARG A 187 -14.56 3.89 4.70
C ARG A 187 -15.38 4.87 3.88
N ASN A 188 -16.25 4.33 3.02
CA ASN A 188 -17.17 5.10 2.20
C ASN A 188 -18.41 5.47 3.05
N PRO A 189 -18.63 6.76 3.37
CA PRO A 189 -19.71 7.18 4.28
C PRO A 189 -21.12 6.94 3.72
N ASN A 190 -21.27 6.74 2.41
CA ASN A 190 -22.58 6.63 1.76
C ASN A 190 -23.18 5.22 1.77
N GLN A 191 -22.42 4.17 2.14
CA GLN A 191 -22.94 2.79 2.16
C GLN A 191 -23.48 2.34 3.53
N SER A 192 -23.22 3.07 4.62
CA SER A 192 -23.75 2.72 5.96
C SER A 192 -25.26 2.89 6.09
N ASN A 193 -25.94 3.52 5.13
CA ASN A 193 -27.37 3.80 5.17
C ASN A 193 -28.24 2.76 4.43
N GLN A 194 -27.67 1.68 3.89
CA GLN A 194 -28.42 0.65 3.15
C GLN A 194 -28.69 -0.64 3.97
N HIS A 195 -28.50 -0.64 5.29
CA HIS A 195 -28.77 -1.80 6.16
C HIS A 195 -29.78 -1.51 7.28
N VAL A 196 -30.79 -0.68 7.00
CA VAL A 196 -32.00 -0.58 7.83
C VAL A 196 -33.21 -0.67 6.90
N GLY A 197 -33.69 -1.88 6.66
CA GLY A 197 -34.82 -2.12 5.77
C GLY A 197 -35.01 -3.61 5.47
N GLY A 198 -35.35 -4.38 6.51
CA GLY A 198 -35.85 -5.75 6.42
C GLY A 198 -36.88 -5.95 7.51
#